data_AF-A0A3D2VDX1-F1
#
_entry.id   AF-A0A3D2VDX1-F1
#
_cell.length_a   1.000
_cell.length_b   1.000
_cell.length_c   1.000
_cell.angle_alpha   90.00
_cell.angle_beta   90.00
_cell.angle_gamma   90.00
#
_symmetry.space_group_name_H-M   'P 1'
#
loop_
_entity.id
_entity.type
_entity.pdbx_description
1 polymer ?
#
loop_
_entity_poly.entity_id
_entity_poly.type
_entity_poly.pdbx_seq_one_letter_code
_entity_poly.pdbx_strand_id
1 'polypeptide(L)' 'MSDFNQELDARGLNCPLPILRAKKKLNAMTAGEVLKIIATDPGSVKDFEAFATQTGNELMGSSENDGEFQFLLKKGG' A
#
# COMPACT_ATOMS: atom_id res chain seq x y z
N MET A 1 -11.57 -0.96 15.00
CA MET A 1 -12.21 -0.87 13.67
C MET A 1 -11.07 -0.61 12.71
N SER A 2 -10.87 -1.46 11.71
CA SER A 2 -9.73 -1.28 10.80
C SER A 2 -10.09 -0.21 9.78
N ASP A 3 -9.46 0.96 9.86
CA ASP A 3 -9.76 2.14 9.05
C ASP A 3 -9.20 2.03 7.62
N PHE A 4 -9.66 1.05 6.85
CA PHE A 4 -9.35 0.93 5.42
C PHE A 4 -10.59 0.70 4.57
N ASN A 5 -10.62 1.28 3.37
CA ASN A 5 -11.73 1.18 2.40
C ASN A 5 -11.54 0.03 1.43
N GLN A 6 -10.29 -0.25 1.06
CA GLN A 6 -9.93 -1.30 0.12
C GLN A 6 -8.76 -2.10 0.69
N GLU A 7 -8.67 -3.38 0.32
CA GLU A 7 -7.53 -4.24 0.62
C GLU A 7 -6.93 -4.76 -0.69
N LEU A 8 -5.60 -4.85 -0.72
CA LEU A 8 -4.80 -5.42 -1.78
C LEU A 8 -3.87 -6.48 -1.19
N ASP A 9 -4.12 -7.73 -1.55
CA ASP A 9 -3.20 -8.82 -1.28
C ASP A 9 -2.09 -8.85 -2.35
N ALA A 10 -0.88 -8.56 -1.92
CA ALA A 10 0.35 -8.60 -2.71
C ALA A 10 1.38 -9.58 -2.13
N ARG A 11 0.93 -10.56 -1.32
CA ARG A 11 1.80 -11.59 -0.76
C ARG A 11 2.38 -12.46 -1.87
N GLY A 12 3.67 -12.82 -1.75
CA GLY A 12 4.39 -13.57 -2.78
C GLY A 12 4.67 -12.82 -4.09
N LEU A 13 4.31 -11.53 -4.18
CA LEU A 13 4.72 -10.69 -5.31
C LEU A 13 6.06 -10.04 -5.01
N ASN A 14 7.03 -10.24 -5.90
CA ASN A 14 8.31 -9.55 -5.82
C ASN A 14 8.22 -8.13 -6.40
N CYS A 15 9.05 -7.23 -5.89
CA CYS A 15 9.23 -5.89 -6.45
C CYS A 15 9.52 -5.97 -7.97
N PRO A 16 8.84 -5.18 -8.83
CA PRO A 16 7.98 -4.02 -8.53
C PRO A 16 6.46 -4.29 -8.60
N LEU A 17 6.02 -5.56 -8.59
CA LEU A 17 4.61 -5.91 -8.80
C LEU A 17 3.64 -5.38 -7.72
N PRO A 18 3.96 -5.39 -6.40
CA PRO A 18 3.08 -4.83 -5.37
C PRO A 18 2.71 -3.37 -5.64
N ILE A 19 3.69 -2.56 -6.03
CA ILE A 19 3.53 -1.13 -6.31
C ILE A 19 2.63 -0.89 -7.51
N LEU A 20 2.83 -1.64 -8.60
CA LEU A 20 2.00 -1.54 -9.80
C LEU A 20 0.53 -1.89 -9.51
N ARG A 21 0.29 -2.93 -8.70
CA ARG A 21 -1.05 -3.32 -8.28
C ARG A 21 -1.68 -2.28 -7.37
N ALA A 22 -0.93 -1.74 -6.40
CA ALA A 22 -1.38 -0.68 -5.51
C ALA A 22 -1.76 0.57 -6.30
N LYS A 23 -0.91 1.00 -7.25
CA LYS A 23 -1.20 2.12 -8.15
C LYS A 23 -2.49 1.92 -8.95
N LYS A 24 -2.67 0.74 -9.55
CA LYS A 24 -3.89 0.45 -10.32
C LYS A 24 -5.15 0.50 -9.44
N LYS A 25 -5.05 0.01 -8.20
CA LYS A 25 -6.15 0.03 -7.24
C LYS A 25 -6.44 1.46 -6.76
N LEU A 26 -5.41 2.22 -6.37
CA LEU A 26 -5.51 3.63 -5.97
C LEU A 26 -6.07 4.52 -7.08
N ASN A 27 -5.73 4.26 -8.34
CA ASN A 27 -6.29 5.00 -9.47
C ASN A 27 -7.81 4.77 -9.65
N ALA A 28 -8.34 3.65 -9.16
CA ALA A 28 -9.77 3.37 -9.16
C ALA A 28 -10.46 3.85 -7.86
N MET A 29 -9.69 4.38 -6.90
CA MET A 29 -10.18 4.87 -5.62
C MET A 29 -10.36 6.38 -5.65
N THR A 30 -11.19 6.83 -4.73
CA THR A 30 -11.51 8.24 -4.51
C THR A 30 -10.51 8.87 -3.55
N ALA A 31 -10.24 10.17 -3.74
CA ALA A 31 -9.39 10.91 -2.81
C ALA A 31 -9.94 10.83 -1.38
N GLY A 32 -9.06 10.55 -0.41
CA GLY A 32 -9.42 10.35 0.99
C GLY A 32 -9.69 8.89 1.39
N GLU A 33 -9.86 7.97 0.43
CA GLU A 33 -9.98 6.54 0.74
C GLU A 33 -8.62 5.90 1.11
N VAL A 34 -8.66 4.91 1.98
CA VAL A 34 -7.48 4.20 2.48
C VAL A 34 -7.40 2.80 1.88
N LEU A 35 -6.27 2.49 1.24
CA LEU A 35 -5.91 1.19 0.72
C LEU A 35 -4.96 0.48 1.69
N LYS A 36 -5.38 -0.68 2.19
CA LYS A 36 -4.51 -1.61 2.89
C LYS A 36 -3.80 -2.50 1.89
N ILE A 37 -2.47 -2.56 1.94
CA ILE A 37 -1.68 -3.51 1.15
C ILE A 37 -1.02 -4.52 2.09
N ILE A 38 -1.06 -5.80 1.74
CA ILE A 38 -0.36 -6.87 2.46
C ILE A 38 0.72 -7.44 1.55
N ALA A 39 1.98 -7.38 1.96
CA ALA A 39 3.13 -7.92 1.24
C ALA A 39 3.96 -8.80 2.17
N THR A 40 4.79 -9.68 1.62
CA THR A 40 5.72 -10.52 2.39
C THR A 40 7.19 -10.19 2.10
N ASP A 41 7.42 -9.11 1.36
CA ASP A 41 8.75 -8.68 0.96
C ASP A 41 9.21 -7.50 1.85
N PRO A 42 10.35 -7.62 2.55
CA PRO A 42 10.87 -6.54 3.38
C PRO A 42 11.27 -5.30 2.57
N GLY A 43 11.57 -5.44 1.27
CA GLY A 43 11.84 -4.31 0.37
C GLY A 43 10.63 -3.40 0.14
N SER A 44 9.41 -3.94 0.31
CA SER A 44 8.18 -3.24 0.02
C SER A 44 7.97 -1.99 0.88
N VAL A 45 8.54 -1.91 2.09
CA VAL A 45 8.38 -0.74 2.98
C VAL A 45 8.90 0.53 2.33
N LYS A 46 10.17 0.51 1.89
CA LYS A 46 10.81 1.66 1.26
C LYS A 46 10.16 2.00 -0.08
N ASP A 47 9.76 0.97 -0.82
CA ASP A 47 9.08 1.16 -2.10
C ASP A 47 7.72 1.84 -1.91
N PHE A 48 6.93 1.45 -0.90
CA PHE A 48 5.64 2.07 -0.60
C PHE A 48 5.76 3.49 -0.07
N GLU A 49 6.77 3.79 0.75
CA GLU A 49 7.07 5.16 1.17
C GLU A 49 7.40 6.05 -0.04
N ALA A 50 8.35 5.62 -0.87
CA ALA A 50 8.74 6.37 -2.07
C ALA A 50 7.56 6.51 -3.05
N PHE A 51 6.77 5.45 -3.22
CA PHE A 51 5.58 5.46 -4.06
C PHE A 51 4.51 6.43 -3.56
N ALA A 52 4.24 6.46 -2.25
CA ALA A 52 3.30 7.41 -1.66
C ALA A 52 3.72 8.85 -1.96
N THR A 53 4.98 9.19 -1.69
CA THR A 53 5.55 10.52 -1.99
C THR A 53 5.49 10.85 -3.49
N GLN A 54 5.86 9.93 -4.38
CA GLN A 54 5.85 10.18 -5.83
C GLN A 54 4.44 10.35 -6.42
N THR A 55 3.45 9.64 -5.86
CA THR A 55 2.07 9.68 -6.36
C THR A 55 1.21 10.74 -5.66
N GLY A 56 1.79 11.49 -4.71
CA GLY A 56 1.06 12.46 -3.89
C GLY A 56 0.08 11.80 -2.91
N ASN A 57 0.23 10.50 -2.66
CA ASN A 57 -0.55 9.77 -1.68
C ASN A 57 0.11 9.85 -0.30
N GLU A 58 -0.66 9.53 0.74
CA GLU A 58 -0.22 9.61 2.12
C GLU A 58 -0.09 8.21 2.72
N LEU A 59 1.11 7.83 3.16
CA LEU A 59 1.30 6.59 3.91
C LEU A 59 0.89 6.83 5.36
N MET A 60 -0.27 6.31 5.75
CA MET A 60 -0.84 6.44 7.10
C MET A 60 -0.05 5.64 8.12
N GLY A 61 0.52 4.51 7.70
CA GLY A 61 1.34 3.65 8.56
C GLY A 61 1.73 2.35 7.89
N SER A 62 2.72 1.70 8.46
CA SER A 62 3.09 0.32 8.13
C SER A 62 3.21 -0.50 9.41
N SER A 63 2.87 -1.78 9.33
CA SER A 63 3.08 -2.74 10.40
C SER A 63 3.68 -4.03 9.84
N GLU A 64 4.47 -4.70 10.65
CA GLU A 64 5.03 -6.00 10.34
C GLU A 64 4.45 -7.00 11.34
N ASN A 65 3.95 -8.14 10.84
CA ASN A 65 3.37 -9.19 11.67
C ASN A 65 3.74 -10.56 11.08
N ASP A 66 4.52 -11.35 11.83
CA ASP A 66 4.91 -12.72 11.46
C ASP A 66 5.45 -12.89 10.01
N GLY A 67 6.19 -11.89 9.50
CA GLY A 67 6.72 -11.89 8.13
C GLY A 67 5.77 -11.36 7.05
N GLU A 68 4.58 -10.89 7.43
CA GLU A 68 3.67 -10.11 6.59
C GLU A 68 3.78 -8.61 6.92
N PHE A 69 4.11 -7.82 5.92
CA PHE A 69 4.12 -6.35 5.96
C PHE A 69 2.77 -5.81 5.50
N GLN A 70 2.14 -5.00 6.35
CA GLN A 70 0.89 -4.32 6.04
C GLN A 70 1.14 -2.83 5.90
N PHE A 71 0.60 -2.23 4.85
CA PHE A 71 0.73 -0.80 4.55
C PHE A 71 -0.64 -0.18 4.44
N LEU A 72 -0.85 0.98 5.06
CA LEU A 72 -2.06 1.77 4.94
C LEU A 72 -1.74 3.01 4.12
N LEU A 73 -2.25 3.08 2.90
CA LEU A 73 -2.00 4.15 1.96
C LEU A 73 -3.29 4.89 1.66
N LYS A 74 -3.35 6.16 2.03
CA LYS A 74 -4.49 7.03 1.77
C LYS A 74 -4.31 7.73 0.42
N LYS A 75 -5.34 7.67 -0.42
CA LYS A 75 -5.36 8.32 -1.72
C LYS A 75 -5.32 9.85 -1.52
N GLY A 76 -4.27 10.47 -2.03
CA GLY A 76 -4.16 11.93 -2.12
C GLY A 76 -5.04 12.49 -3.24
N GLY A 77 -5.47 13.75 -3.09
CA GLY A 77 -6.28 14.47 -4.09
C GLY A 77 -5.53 14.76 -5.38
#